data_AF-A0A2K3LBN1-F1
#
_entry.id   AF-A0A2K3LBN1-F1
#
_cell.length_a   1.000
_cell.length_b   1.000
_cell.length_c   1.000
_cell.angle_alpha   90.00
_cell.angle_beta   90.00
_cell.angle_gamma   90.00
#
_symmetry.space_group_name_H-M   'P 1'
#
loop_
_entity.id
_entity.type
_entity.pdbx_description
1 polymer ?
#
loop_
_entity_poly.entity_id
_entity_poly.type
_entity_poly.pdbx_seq_one_letter_code
_entity_poly.pdbx_strand_id
1 'polypeptide(L)'
;SPFEILKLPLRLSLFSEAPSVYPDECLICELRVTFVVTHFNDPRISSADLRDLLLQSISVLVQYKEYLAIFESNEAANQRLPKALLSAFDNRSWIPVTNILLRLCKGSGFSFSKNGESSSSSILFQRLLKEACINDEALFSSFLNRLFNTLSWAMTEFSVSVREMQEKYQVMEFQQRKCGVIFDLSCNLARILEFCTHEIPQAFLSGPETNLRRLTELIVFILNHTTSSADAEFFDLSLRRHNQSSEKVNRGMILAPLVGIMLNLLDATKLVEYQENNDLVDVFLSMNCAETVLYGFQYLVDYNWVSCSTRLCF
;
A
#
# COMPACT_ATOMS: atom_id res chain seq x y z
N SER A 1 -22.30 -1.30 -38.82
CA SER A 1 -22.59 -0.36 -37.71
C SER A 1 -21.41 -0.40 -36.75
N PRO A 2 -20.86 0.73 -36.25
CA PRO A 2 -19.63 0.72 -35.46
C PRO A 2 -19.71 -0.01 -34.10
N PHE A 3 -20.87 -0.60 -33.78
CA PHE A 3 -21.15 -1.26 -32.51
C PHE A 3 -21.13 -2.80 -32.55
N GLU A 4 -20.59 -3.44 -33.59
CA GLU A 4 -20.48 -4.91 -33.64
C GLU A 4 -19.12 -5.50 -33.25
N ILE A 5 -18.14 -4.70 -32.84
CA ILE A 5 -16.83 -5.21 -32.37
C ILE A 5 -16.88 -5.73 -30.91
N LEU A 6 -18.02 -5.61 -30.21
CA LEU A 6 -18.11 -5.91 -28.77
C LEU A 6 -18.85 -7.21 -28.40
N LYS A 7 -19.06 -8.13 -29.35
CA LYS A 7 -19.61 -9.48 -29.06
C LYS A 7 -18.67 -10.58 -29.53
N LEU A 8 -17.55 -10.78 -28.84
CA LEU A 8 -16.89 -12.09 -28.83
C LEU A 8 -16.31 -12.39 -27.44
N PRO A 9 -16.39 -13.65 -26.98
CA PRO A 9 -15.85 -14.14 -25.70
C PRO A 9 -14.31 -14.24 -25.69
N LEU A 10 -13.62 -13.19 -26.17
CA LEU A 10 -12.18 -12.98 -26.11
C LEU A 10 -11.76 -12.12 -24.89
N ARG A 11 -12.70 -11.90 -23.95
CA ARG A 11 -12.66 -10.80 -22.97
C ARG A 11 -11.85 -11.03 -21.69
N LEU A 12 -11.05 -12.08 -21.60
CA LEU A 12 -10.21 -12.34 -20.42
C LEU A 12 -8.74 -12.63 -20.77
N SER A 13 -8.43 -13.23 -21.91
CA SER A 13 -7.06 -13.66 -22.22
C SER A 13 -6.09 -12.53 -22.56
N LEU A 14 -6.55 -11.44 -23.20
CA LEU A 14 -5.66 -10.33 -23.60
C LEU A 14 -5.15 -9.48 -22.42
N PHE A 15 -5.86 -9.49 -21.28
CA PHE A 15 -5.57 -8.62 -20.14
C PHE A 15 -5.27 -9.36 -18.83
N SER A 16 -5.56 -10.67 -18.76
CA SER A 16 -5.33 -11.49 -17.56
C SER A 16 -3.95 -12.11 -17.47
N GLU A 17 -3.23 -12.24 -18.59
CA GLU A 17 -1.87 -12.78 -18.64
C GLU A 17 -0.96 -11.80 -19.37
N ALA A 18 0.27 -11.62 -18.88
CA ALA A 18 1.29 -10.89 -19.62
C ALA A 18 1.82 -11.83 -20.73
N PRO A 19 1.68 -11.46 -22.02
CA PRO A 19 2.28 -12.26 -23.08
C PRO A 19 3.81 -12.22 -22.97
N SER A 20 4.47 -13.24 -23.52
CA SER A 20 5.94 -13.30 -23.56
C SER A 20 6.46 -12.15 -24.42
N VAL A 21 7.40 -11.37 -23.90
CA VAL A 21 8.00 -10.27 -24.64
C VAL A 21 9.02 -10.83 -25.63
N TYR A 22 8.62 -11.01 -26.89
CA TYR A 22 9.55 -11.30 -27.98
C TYR A 22 10.05 -9.98 -28.62
N PRO A 23 11.26 -9.96 -29.23
CA PRO A 23 11.82 -8.76 -29.85
C PRO A 23 10.89 -8.10 -30.88
N ASP A 24 10.14 -8.89 -31.64
CA ASP A 24 9.21 -8.41 -32.68
C ASP A 24 7.85 -7.91 -32.11
N GLU A 25 7.56 -8.17 -30.83
CA GLU A 25 6.32 -7.74 -30.15
C GLU A 25 6.50 -6.47 -29.28
N CYS A 26 7.71 -5.88 -29.27
CA CYS A 26 8.04 -4.73 -28.43
C CYS A 26 7.12 -3.52 -28.70
N LEU A 27 6.85 -3.22 -29.98
CA LEU A 27 5.99 -2.11 -30.38
C LEU A 27 4.53 -2.32 -29.92
N ILE A 28 4.02 -3.55 -29.99
CA ILE A 28 2.67 -3.89 -29.53
C ILE A 28 2.57 -3.71 -28.02
N CYS A 29 3.61 -4.11 -27.28
CA CYS A 29 3.69 -3.93 -25.84
C CYS A 29 3.73 -2.45 -25.45
N GLU A 30 4.51 -1.62 -26.14
CA GLU A 30 4.56 -0.17 -25.94
C GLU A 30 3.21 0.52 -26.23
N LEU A 31 2.54 0.16 -27.32
CA LEU A 31 1.21 0.66 -27.65
C LEU A 31 0.18 0.26 -26.60
N ARG A 32 0.25 -0.98 -26.10
CA ARG A 32 -0.61 -1.48 -25.02
C ARG A 32 -0.39 -0.69 -23.73
N VAL A 33 0.86 -0.46 -23.32
CA VAL A 33 1.19 0.36 -22.14
C VAL A 33 0.63 1.78 -22.31
N THR A 34 0.94 2.42 -23.45
CA THR A 34 0.45 3.77 -23.77
C THR A 34 -1.07 3.87 -23.67
N PHE A 35 -1.77 2.86 -24.21
CA PHE A 35 -3.23 2.79 -24.18
C PHE A 35 -3.76 2.69 -22.75
N VAL A 36 -3.28 1.72 -21.95
CA VAL A 36 -3.81 1.52 -20.60
C VAL A 36 -3.55 2.73 -19.69
N VAL A 37 -2.34 3.31 -19.72
CA VAL A 37 -1.98 4.46 -18.87
C VAL A 37 -2.68 5.75 -19.28
N THR A 38 -3.06 5.88 -20.55
CA THR A 38 -3.78 7.07 -21.04
C THR A 38 -5.28 6.98 -20.75
N HIS A 39 -5.86 5.78 -20.74
CA HIS A 39 -7.32 5.62 -20.77
C HIS A 39 -7.96 5.12 -19.47
N PHE A 40 -7.22 4.54 -18.52
CA PHE A 40 -7.85 3.96 -17.32
C PHE A 40 -8.67 4.97 -16.48
N ASN A 41 -8.27 6.25 -16.51
CA ASN A 41 -8.96 7.35 -15.82
C ASN A 41 -9.58 8.36 -16.81
N ASP A 42 -9.87 7.96 -18.05
CA ASP A 42 -10.47 8.86 -19.05
C ASP A 42 -11.96 9.07 -18.74
N PRO A 43 -12.40 10.33 -18.50
CA PRO A 43 -13.79 10.62 -18.14
C PRO A 43 -14.79 10.22 -19.23
N ARG A 44 -14.35 10.11 -20.50
CA ARG A 44 -15.20 9.71 -21.63
C ARG A 44 -15.56 8.22 -21.60
N ILE A 45 -14.82 7.39 -20.87
CA ILE A 45 -15.14 5.97 -20.70
C ILE A 45 -16.20 5.84 -19.62
N SER A 46 -17.48 5.80 -19.99
CA SER A 46 -18.57 5.67 -19.01
C SER A 46 -18.66 4.27 -18.38
N SER A 47 -18.09 3.25 -19.03
CA SER A 47 -18.12 1.88 -18.53
C SER A 47 -17.19 1.71 -17.34
N ALA A 48 -17.82 1.55 -16.19
CA ALA A 48 -17.24 1.15 -14.94
C ALA A 48 -16.31 -0.08 -15.08
N ASP A 49 -16.81 -1.17 -15.63
CA ASP A 49 -16.06 -2.43 -15.79
C ASP A 49 -14.84 -2.29 -16.69
N LEU A 50 -14.92 -1.43 -17.71
CA LEU A 50 -13.79 -1.19 -18.61
C LEU A 50 -12.66 -0.46 -17.90
N ARG A 51 -12.96 0.54 -17.06
CA ARG A 51 -11.94 1.21 -16.24
C ARG A 51 -11.25 0.24 -15.28
N ASP A 52 -12.03 -0.64 -14.65
CA ASP A 52 -11.51 -1.67 -13.75
C ASP A 52 -10.61 -2.65 -14.49
N LEU A 53 -11.00 -3.08 -15.70
CA LEU A 53 -10.18 -3.94 -16.56
C LEU A 53 -8.84 -3.27 -16.94
N LEU A 54 -8.85 -1.98 -17.26
CA LEU A 54 -7.63 -1.22 -17.59
C LEU A 54 -6.71 -1.10 -16.37
N LEU A 55 -7.26 -0.83 -15.19
CA LEU A 55 -6.50 -0.80 -13.94
C LEU A 55 -5.92 -2.17 -13.59
N GLN A 56 -6.71 -3.24 -13.71
CA GLN A 56 -6.24 -4.61 -13.52
C GLN A 56 -5.11 -4.93 -14.49
N SER A 57 -5.24 -4.52 -15.75
CA SER A 57 -4.20 -4.69 -16.76
C SER A 57 -2.89 -4.03 -16.34
N ILE A 58 -2.93 -2.77 -15.87
CA ILE A 58 -1.73 -2.10 -15.34
C ILE A 58 -1.18 -2.91 -14.17
N SER A 59 -2.03 -3.32 -13.22
CA SER A 59 -1.64 -4.10 -12.04
C SER A 59 -0.98 -5.43 -12.39
N VAL A 60 -1.33 -6.08 -13.50
CA VAL A 60 -0.68 -7.31 -13.98
C VAL A 60 0.63 -6.98 -14.66
N LEU A 61 0.65 -6.02 -15.59
CA LEU A 61 1.83 -5.70 -16.39
C LEU A 61 3.03 -5.24 -15.53
N VAL A 62 2.80 -4.38 -14.53
CA VAL A 62 3.90 -3.89 -13.66
C VAL A 62 4.55 -4.98 -12.79
N GLN A 63 3.99 -6.20 -12.75
CA GLN A 63 4.59 -7.33 -12.03
C GLN A 63 5.72 -8.00 -12.81
N TYR A 64 5.78 -7.81 -14.13
CA TYR A 64 6.78 -8.39 -15.01
C TYR A 64 7.90 -7.37 -15.24
N LYS A 65 9.16 -7.79 -15.08
CA LYS A 65 10.32 -6.89 -15.19
C LYS A 65 10.44 -6.27 -16.57
N GLU A 66 10.12 -7.03 -17.61
CA GLU A 66 10.15 -6.64 -19.01
C GLU A 66 9.12 -5.54 -19.28
N TYR A 67 7.89 -5.71 -18.78
CA TYR A 67 6.87 -4.68 -18.89
C TYR A 67 7.19 -3.47 -18.02
N LEU A 68 7.74 -3.63 -16.82
CA LEU A 68 8.15 -2.50 -16.01
C LEU A 68 9.17 -1.61 -16.76
N ALA A 69 10.14 -2.22 -17.45
CA ALA A 69 11.07 -1.48 -18.29
C ALA A 69 10.37 -0.70 -19.43
N ILE A 70 9.32 -1.27 -20.02
CA ILE A 70 8.49 -0.57 -21.02
C ILE A 70 7.72 0.59 -20.38
N PHE A 71 7.19 0.42 -19.17
CA PHE A 71 6.56 1.52 -18.44
C PHE A 71 7.56 2.65 -18.18
N GLU A 72 8.81 2.33 -17.81
CA GLU A 72 9.86 3.32 -17.52
C GLU A 72 10.35 4.06 -18.77
N SER A 73 10.40 3.40 -19.93
CA SER A 73 10.77 4.04 -21.20
C SER A 73 9.61 4.79 -21.87
N ASN A 74 8.37 4.55 -21.45
CA ASN A 74 7.19 5.12 -22.07
C ASN A 74 6.88 6.54 -21.57
N GLU A 75 6.95 7.52 -22.46
CA GLU A 75 6.71 8.94 -22.14
C GLU A 75 5.31 9.20 -21.58
N ALA A 76 4.27 8.57 -22.13
CA ALA A 76 2.90 8.74 -21.66
C ALA A 76 2.71 8.16 -20.24
N ALA A 77 3.34 7.03 -19.93
CA ALA A 77 3.34 6.46 -18.59
C ALA A 77 4.04 7.39 -17.60
N ASN A 78 5.23 7.87 -17.94
CA ASN A 78 6.01 8.77 -17.08
C ASN A 78 5.26 10.07 -16.76
N GLN A 79 4.57 10.65 -17.75
CA GLN A 79 3.85 11.93 -17.59
C GLN A 79 2.49 11.77 -16.91
N ARG A 80 1.74 10.71 -17.21
CA ARG A 80 0.32 10.59 -16.79
C ARG A 80 0.11 9.70 -15.59
N LEU A 81 0.81 8.56 -15.54
CA LEU A 81 0.51 7.49 -14.59
C LEU A 81 0.59 7.94 -13.12
N PRO A 82 1.62 8.70 -12.67
CA PRO A 82 1.73 9.09 -11.26
C PRO A 82 0.52 9.88 -10.76
N LYS A 83 0.18 10.98 -11.44
CA LYS A 83 -0.97 11.84 -11.07
C LYS A 83 -2.30 11.11 -11.25
N ALA A 84 -2.44 10.32 -12.31
CA ALA A 84 -3.66 9.58 -12.58
C ALA A 84 -3.93 8.50 -11.52
N LEU A 85 -2.90 7.82 -11.01
CA LEU A 85 -3.05 6.84 -9.92
C LEU A 85 -3.47 7.52 -8.61
N LEU A 86 -2.82 8.62 -8.23
CA LEU A 86 -3.19 9.38 -7.03
C LEU A 86 -4.63 9.88 -7.11
N SER A 87 -5.06 10.34 -8.29
CA SER A 87 -6.44 10.78 -8.53
C SER A 87 -7.44 9.63 -8.46
N ALA A 88 -7.10 8.48 -9.05
CA ALA A 88 -7.97 7.31 -9.15
C ALA A 88 -8.06 6.50 -7.84
N PHE A 89 -7.28 6.82 -6.82
CA PHE A 89 -7.44 6.22 -5.49
C PHE A 89 -8.76 6.70 -4.86
N ASP A 90 -9.85 5.98 -5.12
CA ASP A 90 -11.19 6.29 -4.62
C ASP A 90 -11.88 5.06 -4.03
N ASN A 91 -13.11 5.23 -3.53
CA ASN A 91 -13.88 4.16 -2.87
C ASN A 91 -14.08 2.91 -3.73
N ARG A 92 -13.93 3.02 -5.05
CA ARG A 92 -14.15 1.92 -5.99
C ARG A 92 -12.85 1.27 -6.44
N SER A 93 -11.82 2.06 -6.67
CA SER A 93 -10.59 1.63 -7.34
C SER A 93 -9.38 1.54 -6.41
N TRP A 94 -9.54 1.81 -5.11
CA TRP A 94 -8.42 1.81 -4.16
C TRP A 94 -7.65 0.48 -4.14
N ILE A 95 -8.30 -0.69 -4.27
CA ILE A 95 -7.62 -1.99 -4.27
C ILE A 95 -6.62 -2.12 -5.44
N PRO A 96 -7.06 -2.03 -6.72
CA PRO A 96 -6.13 -2.15 -7.83
C PRO A 96 -5.09 -1.02 -7.83
N VAL A 97 -5.45 0.21 -7.44
CA VAL A 97 -4.49 1.32 -7.34
C VAL A 97 -3.44 1.05 -6.26
N THR A 98 -3.83 0.53 -5.09
CA THR A 98 -2.88 0.14 -4.03
C THR A 98 -1.90 -0.91 -4.53
N ASN A 99 -2.38 -1.93 -5.25
CA ASN A 99 -1.52 -2.99 -5.79
C ASN A 99 -0.51 -2.44 -6.81
N ILE A 100 -0.93 -1.52 -7.68
CA ILE A 100 -0.03 -0.84 -8.63
C ILE A 100 1.01 -0.02 -7.87
N LEU A 101 0.56 0.86 -6.95
CA LEU A 101 1.46 1.71 -6.17
C LEU A 101 2.48 0.88 -5.38
N LEU A 102 2.07 -0.24 -4.78
CA LEU A 102 3.00 -1.11 -4.07
C LEU A 102 4.08 -1.67 -4.98
N ARG A 103 3.73 -2.06 -6.22
CA ARG A 103 4.72 -2.55 -7.17
C ARG A 103 5.70 -1.46 -7.58
N LEU A 104 5.22 -0.23 -7.79
CA LEU A 104 6.08 0.90 -8.15
C LEU A 104 6.96 1.36 -6.96
N CYS A 105 6.40 1.40 -5.75
CA CYS A 105 7.05 1.86 -4.52
C CYS A 105 7.88 0.78 -3.80
N LYS A 106 7.85 -0.49 -4.25
CA LYS A 106 8.62 -1.58 -3.63
C LYS A 106 10.09 -1.22 -3.44
N GLY A 107 10.68 -1.66 -2.33
CA GLY A 107 12.08 -1.39 -2.00
C GLY A 107 12.32 -0.08 -1.23
N SER A 108 11.28 0.72 -1.02
CA SER A 108 11.27 1.83 -0.06
C SER A 108 10.61 1.37 1.26
N GLY A 109 11.22 1.67 2.39
CA GLY A 109 10.68 1.35 3.72
C GLY A 109 11.45 0.30 4.51
N PHE A 110 11.08 0.19 5.78
CA PHE A 110 11.65 -0.68 6.78
C PHE A 110 11.45 -2.16 6.42
N SER A 111 12.48 -2.98 6.68
CA SER A 111 12.52 -4.42 6.38
C SER A 111 12.58 -4.79 4.88
N PHE A 112 12.56 -3.84 3.94
CA PHE A 112 12.96 -4.12 2.56
C PHE A 112 14.49 -4.16 2.45
N SER A 113 15.08 -5.36 2.39
CA SER A 113 16.51 -5.49 2.09
C SER A 113 16.79 -5.03 0.66
N LYS A 114 17.81 -4.18 0.47
CA LYS A 114 18.36 -3.86 -0.85
C LYS A 114 18.91 -5.10 -1.60
N ASN A 115 19.08 -6.24 -0.93
CA ASN A 115 19.83 -7.39 -1.43
C ASN A 115 19.03 -8.71 -1.52
N GLY A 116 17.70 -8.65 -1.61
CA GLY A 116 16.84 -9.84 -1.78
C GLY A 116 16.35 -9.99 -3.21
N GLU A 117 16.84 -11.02 -3.89
CA GLU A 117 16.62 -11.42 -5.27
C GLU A 117 15.24 -11.05 -5.89
N SER A 118 15.30 -10.42 -7.07
CA SER A 118 14.28 -10.52 -8.12
C SER A 118 12.90 -9.86 -7.95
N SER A 119 12.76 -8.74 -7.23
CA SER A 119 11.52 -7.95 -7.30
C SER A 119 11.69 -6.65 -8.09
N SER A 120 10.80 -6.44 -9.05
CA SER A 120 10.74 -5.32 -10.00
C SER A 120 10.33 -4.01 -9.31
N SER A 121 11.26 -3.34 -8.61
CA SER A 121 11.05 -1.97 -8.10
C SER A 121 11.47 -0.93 -9.15
N SER A 122 10.70 0.14 -9.31
CA SER A 122 11.06 1.25 -10.21
C SER A 122 11.49 2.50 -9.43
N ILE A 123 12.79 2.78 -9.45
CA ILE A 123 13.34 4.03 -8.88
C ILE A 123 12.80 5.25 -9.65
N LEU A 124 12.55 5.10 -10.96
CA LEU A 124 11.98 6.16 -11.78
C LEU A 124 10.56 6.51 -11.31
N PHE A 125 9.66 5.54 -11.18
CA PHE A 125 8.29 5.81 -10.75
C PHE A 125 8.20 6.27 -9.29
N GLN A 126 9.09 5.83 -8.40
CA GLN A 126 9.19 6.37 -7.04
C GLN A 126 9.45 7.89 -7.06
N ARG A 127 10.42 8.31 -7.88
CA ARG A 127 10.75 9.73 -8.08
C ARG A 127 9.58 10.49 -8.71
N LEU A 128 8.96 9.94 -9.76
CA LEU A 128 7.84 10.60 -10.44
C LEU A 128 6.60 10.72 -9.54
N LEU A 129 6.33 9.72 -8.69
CA LEU A 129 5.26 9.77 -7.68
C LEU A 129 5.55 10.85 -6.65
N LYS A 130 6.78 10.91 -6.12
CA LYS A 130 7.22 11.99 -5.23
C LYS A 130 7.03 13.36 -5.86
N GLU A 131 7.53 13.55 -7.08
CA GLU A 131 7.39 14.80 -7.84
C GLU A 131 5.92 15.16 -8.07
N ALA A 132 5.06 14.19 -8.39
CA ALA A 132 3.63 14.41 -8.53
C ALA A 132 2.98 14.90 -7.23
N CYS A 133 3.38 14.34 -6.08
CA CYS A 133 2.87 14.78 -4.78
C CYS A 133 3.37 16.17 -4.38
N ILE A 134 4.64 16.48 -4.63
CA ILE A 134 5.23 17.80 -4.29
C ILE A 134 4.66 18.90 -5.18
N ASN A 135 4.48 18.62 -6.47
CA ASN A 135 4.01 19.63 -7.43
C ASN A 135 2.50 19.88 -7.37
N ASP A 136 1.72 19.01 -6.73
CA ASP A 136 0.26 19.12 -6.61
C ASP A 136 -0.19 18.75 -5.19
N GLU A 137 0.01 19.69 -4.27
CA GLU A 137 -0.30 19.52 -2.84
C GLU A 137 -1.78 19.19 -2.60
N ALA A 138 -2.70 19.77 -3.39
CA ALA A 138 -4.13 19.51 -3.26
C ALA A 138 -4.48 18.07 -3.66
N LEU A 139 -3.90 17.56 -4.75
CA LEU A 139 -4.03 16.16 -5.15
C LEU A 139 -3.48 15.24 -4.07
N PHE A 140 -2.28 15.54 -3.56
CA PHE A 140 -1.66 14.73 -2.52
C PHE A 140 -2.45 14.74 -1.20
N SER A 141 -2.92 15.90 -0.75
CA SER A 141 -3.76 16.04 0.44
C SER A 141 -5.06 15.24 0.29
N SER A 142 -5.68 15.27 -0.89
CA SER A 142 -6.89 14.49 -1.18
C SER A 142 -6.60 12.98 -1.20
N PHE A 143 -5.49 12.57 -1.80
CA PHE A 143 -5.03 11.18 -1.77
C PHE A 143 -4.75 10.71 -0.34
N LEU A 144 -3.97 11.47 0.43
CA LEU A 144 -3.58 11.15 1.81
C LEU A 144 -4.80 11.04 2.73
N ASN A 145 -5.76 11.96 2.60
CA ASN A 145 -7.02 11.88 3.34
C ASN A 145 -7.79 10.58 3.04
N ARG A 146 -7.86 10.19 1.76
CA ARG A 146 -8.50 8.94 1.34
C ARG A 146 -7.72 7.74 1.86
N LEU A 147 -6.38 7.74 1.77
CA LEU A 147 -5.51 6.69 2.29
C LEU A 147 -5.71 6.46 3.79
N PHE A 148 -5.72 7.53 4.60
CA PHE A 148 -6.02 7.44 6.02
C PHE A 148 -7.40 6.83 6.28
N ASN A 149 -8.44 7.32 5.60
CA ASN A 149 -9.80 6.82 5.77
C ASN A 149 -9.92 5.34 5.41
N THR A 150 -9.32 4.93 4.28
CA THR A 150 -9.35 3.54 3.80
C THR A 150 -8.60 2.61 4.76
N LEU A 151 -7.42 3.02 5.26
CA LEU A 151 -6.65 2.21 6.21
C LEU A 151 -7.36 2.10 7.57
N SER A 152 -7.91 3.19 8.10
CA SER A 152 -8.71 3.15 9.33
C SER A 152 -9.94 2.25 9.19
N TRP A 153 -10.64 2.31 8.05
CA TRP A 153 -11.76 1.43 7.76
C TRP A 153 -11.32 -0.05 7.69
N ALA A 154 -10.27 -0.36 6.94
CA ALA A 154 -9.77 -1.73 6.79
C ALA A 154 -9.34 -2.31 8.14
N MET A 155 -8.68 -1.51 8.98
CA MET A 155 -8.27 -1.94 10.32
C MET A 155 -9.45 -2.09 11.28
N THR A 156 -10.51 -1.30 11.13
CA THR A 156 -11.77 -1.48 11.89
C THR A 156 -12.46 -2.77 11.49
N GLU A 157 -12.62 -3.03 10.19
CA GLU A 157 -13.21 -4.28 9.68
C GLU A 157 -12.40 -5.50 10.10
N PHE A 158 -11.06 -5.40 10.07
CA PHE A 158 -10.17 -6.45 10.58
C PHE A 158 -10.45 -6.73 12.06
N SER A 159 -10.48 -5.68 12.88
CA SER A 159 -10.68 -5.78 14.32
C SER A 159 -12.04 -6.37 14.69
N VAL A 160 -13.10 -5.96 13.99
CA VAL A 160 -14.45 -6.53 14.13
C VAL A 160 -14.43 -8.00 13.73
N SER A 161 -13.83 -8.35 12.60
CA SER A 161 -13.76 -9.73 12.13
C SER A 161 -13.02 -10.64 13.11
N VAL A 162 -11.90 -10.20 13.69
CA VAL A 162 -11.20 -10.96 14.74
C VAL A 162 -12.08 -11.13 15.97
N ARG A 163 -12.72 -10.06 16.45
CA ARG A 163 -13.59 -10.11 17.64
C ARG A 163 -14.77 -11.06 17.46
N GLU A 164 -15.44 -11.02 16.31
CA GLU A 164 -16.57 -11.93 16.01
C GLU A 164 -16.16 -13.40 16.03
N MET A 165 -14.94 -13.72 15.57
CA MET A 165 -14.40 -15.08 15.64
C MET A 165 -14.04 -15.46 17.08
N GLN A 166 -13.51 -14.52 17.88
CA GLN A 166 -13.18 -14.74 19.29
C GLN A 166 -14.41 -15.02 20.14
N GLU A 167 -15.46 -14.21 20.00
CA GLU A 167 -16.70 -14.33 20.78
C GLU A 167 -17.40 -15.67 20.56
N LYS A 168 -17.31 -16.22 19.34
CA LYS A 168 -17.93 -17.49 18.98
C LYS A 168 -17.05 -18.71 19.24
N TYR A 169 -15.76 -18.52 19.55
CA TYR A 169 -14.73 -19.57 19.58
C TYR A 169 -14.82 -20.53 18.37
N GLN A 170 -15.26 -20.02 17.22
CA GLN A 170 -15.49 -20.78 16.00
C GLN A 170 -14.89 -20.02 14.82
N VAL A 171 -13.78 -20.54 14.30
CA VAL A 171 -13.13 -20.01 13.10
C VAL A 171 -13.77 -20.67 11.89
N MET A 172 -14.83 -20.06 11.38
CA MET A 172 -15.45 -20.49 10.12
C MET A 172 -14.53 -20.11 8.95
N GLU A 173 -14.31 -21.04 8.03
CA GLU A 173 -13.38 -20.86 6.89
C GLU A 173 -13.66 -19.59 6.08
N PHE A 174 -14.94 -19.27 5.84
CA PHE A 174 -15.34 -18.05 5.13
C PHE A 174 -14.92 -16.77 5.87
N GLN A 175 -15.11 -16.73 7.19
CA GLN A 175 -14.75 -15.56 8.02
C GLN A 175 -13.23 -15.39 8.12
N GLN A 176 -12.52 -16.50 8.28
CA GLN A 176 -11.05 -16.53 8.27
C GLN A 176 -10.48 -16.00 6.96
N ARG A 177 -11.03 -16.42 5.81
CA ARG A 177 -10.61 -15.91 4.49
C ARG A 177 -10.88 -14.40 4.36
N LYS A 178 -12.06 -13.93 4.77
CA LYS A 178 -12.41 -12.50 4.76
C LYS A 178 -11.43 -11.71 5.64
N CYS A 179 -11.19 -12.17 6.87
CA CYS A 179 -10.26 -11.56 7.82
C CYS A 179 -8.85 -11.44 7.23
N GLY A 180 -8.33 -12.54 6.67
CA GLY A 180 -7.00 -12.57 6.04
C GLY A 180 -6.89 -11.63 4.84
N VAL A 181 -7.93 -11.52 4.00
CA VAL A 181 -7.94 -10.55 2.88
C VAL A 181 -7.91 -9.11 3.40
N ILE A 182 -8.71 -8.79 4.42
CA ILE A 182 -8.72 -7.44 4.99
C ILE A 182 -7.37 -7.12 5.63
N PHE A 183 -6.75 -8.08 6.34
CA PHE A 183 -5.42 -7.91 6.92
C PHE A 183 -4.35 -7.62 5.86
N ASP A 184 -4.34 -8.37 4.76
CA ASP A 184 -3.43 -8.13 3.63
C ASP A 184 -3.62 -6.71 3.06
N LEU A 185 -4.87 -6.29 2.89
CA LEU A 185 -5.20 -4.94 2.41
C LEU A 185 -4.72 -3.85 3.38
N SER A 186 -4.89 -4.05 4.69
CA SER A 186 -4.37 -3.14 5.71
C SER A 186 -2.85 -3.03 5.68
N CYS A 187 -2.13 -4.15 5.55
CA CYS A 187 -0.67 -4.15 5.41
C CYS A 187 -0.24 -3.37 4.17
N ASN A 188 -0.92 -3.60 3.05
CA ASN A 188 -0.66 -2.95 1.78
C ASN A 188 -0.86 -1.43 1.85
N LEU A 189 -1.94 -0.96 2.48
CA LEU A 189 -2.20 0.47 2.68
C LEU A 189 -1.18 1.10 3.63
N ALA A 190 -0.80 0.41 4.71
CA ALA A 190 0.23 0.89 5.64
C ALA A 190 1.60 1.05 4.97
N ARG A 191 1.93 0.17 4.01
CA ARG A 191 3.16 0.28 3.19
C ARG A 191 3.14 1.48 2.24
N ILE A 192 1.99 1.84 1.68
CA ILE A 192 1.86 3.07 0.89
C ILE A 192 2.01 4.31 1.78
N LEU A 193 1.43 4.28 2.99
CA LEU A 193 1.58 5.36 3.95
C LEU A 193 3.04 5.52 4.40
N GLU A 194 3.74 4.41 4.64
CA GLU A 194 5.18 4.39 4.89
C GLU A 194 5.97 5.06 3.76
N PHE A 195 5.70 4.73 2.51
CA PHE A 195 6.30 5.40 1.35
C PHE A 195 6.05 6.92 1.38
N CYS A 196 4.82 7.36 1.67
CA CYS A 196 4.51 8.79 1.78
C CYS A 196 5.33 9.49 2.86
N THR A 197 5.49 8.86 4.05
CA THR A 197 6.31 9.43 5.13
C THR A 197 7.80 9.46 4.80
N HIS A 198 8.28 8.52 3.99
CA HIS A 198 9.67 8.47 3.54
C HIS A 198 9.99 9.55 2.50
N GLU A 199 9.16 9.66 1.45
CA GLU A 199 9.44 10.54 0.32
C GLU A 199 8.97 11.97 0.54
N ILE A 200 7.96 12.18 1.38
CA ILE A 200 7.26 13.46 1.57
C ILE A 200 7.08 13.74 3.08
N PRO A 201 8.14 13.67 3.91
CA PRO A 201 8.02 13.90 5.36
C PRO A 201 7.49 15.29 5.70
N GLN A 202 7.76 16.30 4.88
CA GLN A 202 7.29 17.67 5.05
C GLN A 202 5.77 17.78 5.14
N ALA A 203 5.01 16.90 4.48
CA ALA A 203 3.56 16.94 4.54
C ALA A 203 2.99 16.55 5.92
N PHE A 204 3.80 15.90 6.75
CA PHE A 204 3.45 15.50 8.12
C PHE A 204 4.09 16.44 9.14
N LEU A 205 5.37 16.79 8.96
CA LEU A 205 6.11 17.63 9.90
C LEU A 205 5.72 19.11 9.75
N SER A 206 5.80 19.67 8.54
CA SER A 206 5.49 21.08 8.25
C SER A 206 4.09 21.32 7.67
N GLY A 207 3.35 20.25 7.38
CA GLY A 207 1.99 20.33 6.84
C GLY A 207 0.93 20.60 7.91
N PRO A 208 -0.37 20.48 7.55
CA PRO A 208 -1.46 20.60 8.51
C PRO A 208 -1.25 19.66 9.72
N GLU A 209 -1.39 20.18 10.95
CA GLU A 209 -1.24 19.42 12.21
C GLU A 209 -2.11 18.14 12.21
N THR A 210 -3.25 18.19 11.52
CA THR A 210 -4.18 17.06 11.36
C THR A 210 -3.54 15.85 10.70
N ASN A 211 -2.52 16.00 9.85
CA ASN A 211 -1.83 14.89 9.21
C ASN A 211 -1.05 14.06 10.24
N LEU A 212 -0.24 14.73 11.09
CA LEU A 212 0.56 14.05 12.11
C LEU A 212 -0.33 13.48 13.23
N ARG A 213 -1.36 14.22 13.63
CA ARG A 213 -2.36 13.75 14.62
C ARG A 213 -3.08 12.49 14.15
N ARG A 214 -3.58 12.47 12.91
CA ARG A 214 -4.24 11.28 12.35
C ARG A 214 -3.27 10.10 12.17
N LEU A 215 -2.02 10.38 11.79
CA LEU A 215 -0.99 9.35 11.66
C LEU A 215 -0.69 8.67 12.98
N THR A 216 -0.45 9.45 14.03
CA THR A 216 -0.19 8.92 15.38
C THR A 216 -1.40 8.17 15.93
N GLU A 217 -2.61 8.70 15.78
CA GLU A 217 -3.86 8.02 16.17
C GLU A 217 -3.98 6.66 15.47
N LEU A 218 -3.68 6.61 14.17
CA LEU A 218 -3.70 5.38 13.40
C LEU A 218 -2.62 4.39 13.86
N ILE A 219 -1.40 4.83 14.14
CA ILE A 219 -0.33 3.98 14.67
C ILE A 219 -0.79 3.34 15.98
N VAL A 220 -1.28 4.14 16.93
CA VAL A 220 -1.76 3.65 18.23
C VAL A 220 -2.94 2.70 18.05
N PHE A 221 -3.87 3.03 17.17
CA PHE A 221 -5.02 2.19 16.84
C PHE A 221 -4.57 0.82 16.33
N ILE A 222 -3.65 0.76 15.36
CA ILE A 222 -3.17 -0.49 14.78
C ILE A 222 -2.36 -1.29 15.81
N LEU A 223 -1.48 -0.64 16.57
CA LEU A 223 -0.71 -1.30 17.62
C LEU A 223 -1.62 -1.93 18.66
N ASN A 224 -2.61 -1.19 19.16
CA ASN A 224 -3.53 -1.70 20.16
C ASN A 224 -4.28 -2.95 19.65
N HIS A 225 -4.77 -2.94 18.41
CA HIS A 225 -5.52 -4.09 17.87
C HIS A 225 -4.64 -5.29 17.49
N THR A 226 -3.35 -5.08 17.27
CA THR A 226 -2.41 -6.16 16.91
C THR A 226 -1.68 -6.75 18.11
N THR A 227 -1.53 -5.99 19.20
CA THR A 227 -0.84 -6.42 20.43
C THR A 227 -1.79 -6.77 21.57
N SER A 228 -3.03 -6.25 21.58
CA SER A 228 -4.04 -6.54 22.62
C SER A 228 -4.86 -7.82 22.39
N SER A 229 -4.61 -8.58 21.31
CA SER A 229 -5.30 -9.87 21.15
C SER A 229 -4.86 -10.78 22.30
N ALA A 230 -5.74 -10.95 23.29
CA ALA A 230 -5.47 -11.67 24.55
C ALA A 230 -5.01 -13.11 24.37
N ASP A 231 -5.09 -13.64 23.15
CA ASP A 231 -4.50 -14.90 22.75
C ASP A 231 -3.66 -14.68 21.49
N ALA A 232 -2.33 -14.75 21.68
CA ALA A 232 -1.40 -14.60 20.59
C ALA A 232 -1.58 -15.69 19.52
N GLU A 233 -2.03 -16.88 19.93
CA GLU A 233 -2.32 -18.01 19.06
C GLU A 233 -3.60 -17.78 18.27
N PHE A 234 -4.58 -17.08 18.84
CA PHE A 234 -5.85 -16.78 18.16
C PHE A 234 -5.66 -15.86 16.95
N PHE A 235 -4.78 -14.86 17.06
CA PHE A 235 -4.43 -14.00 15.91
C PHE A 235 -3.86 -14.83 14.76
N ASP A 236 -2.92 -15.72 15.06
CA ASP A 236 -2.31 -16.60 14.06
C ASP A 236 -3.34 -17.57 13.49
N LEU A 237 -4.22 -18.15 14.32
CA LEU A 237 -5.33 -19.00 13.90
C LEU A 237 -6.30 -18.25 12.98
N SER A 238 -6.60 -16.98 13.26
CA SER A 238 -7.50 -16.14 12.46
C SER A 238 -6.96 -15.87 11.05
N LEU A 239 -5.65 -15.99 10.86
CA LEU A 239 -4.95 -15.67 9.62
C LEU A 239 -4.42 -16.91 8.87
N ARG A 240 -4.46 -18.10 9.47
CA ARG A 240 -4.07 -19.36 8.81
C ARG A 240 -4.97 -19.66 7.61
N ARG A 241 -4.38 -19.90 6.43
CA ARG A 241 -5.11 -20.37 5.23
C ARG A 241 -4.91 -21.87 5.04
N HIS A 242 -5.98 -22.63 4.81
CA HIS A 242 -5.88 -24.05 4.45
C HIS A 242 -5.25 -24.17 3.05
N ASN A 243 -4.23 -25.03 2.88
CA ASN A 243 -3.49 -25.32 1.63
C ASN A 243 -2.40 -24.32 1.15
N GLN A 244 -1.92 -23.38 1.97
CA GLN A 244 -0.69 -22.63 1.65
C GLN A 244 0.48 -23.13 2.50
N SER A 245 1.67 -23.28 1.89
CA SER A 245 2.92 -23.43 2.62
C SER A 245 3.05 -22.29 3.63
N SER A 246 3.70 -22.54 4.76
CA SER A 246 3.97 -21.56 5.83
C SER A 246 4.92 -20.45 5.38
N GLU A 247 4.59 -19.73 4.32
CA GLU A 247 5.09 -18.41 3.99
C GLU A 247 4.13 -17.36 4.59
N LYS A 248 3.96 -17.53 5.91
CA LYS A 248 3.93 -16.53 7.00
C LYS A 248 3.18 -15.22 6.74
N VAL A 249 1.85 -15.28 6.81
CA VAL A 249 1.12 -14.16 7.42
C VAL A 249 1.58 -14.06 8.88
N ASN A 250 2.30 -13.00 9.22
CA ASN A 250 2.79 -12.74 10.57
C ASN A 250 2.44 -11.31 10.98
N ARG A 251 2.44 -11.04 12.30
CA ARG A 251 2.25 -9.68 12.82
C ARG A 251 3.25 -8.67 12.24
N GLY A 252 4.47 -9.12 11.93
CA GLY A 252 5.52 -8.32 11.30
C GLY A 252 5.08 -7.62 10.02
N MET A 253 4.16 -8.21 9.24
CA MET A 253 3.66 -7.60 7.99
C MET A 253 3.03 -6.22 8.21
N ILE A 254 2.29 -6.04 9.30
CA ILE A 254 1.66 -4.75 9.67
C ILE A 254 2.55 -3.95 10.61
N LEU A 255 3.33 -4.57 11.48
CA LEU A 255 4.20 -3.85 12.41
C LEU A 255 5.39 -3.18 11.71
N ALA A 256 5.96 -3.84 10.68
CA ALA A 256 7.10 -3.30 9.93
C ALA A 256 6.82 -1.92 9.32
N PRO A 257 5.73 -1.68 8.57
CA PRO A 257 5.44 -0.35 8.04
C PRO A 257 5.20 0.69 9.14
N LEU A 258 4.65 0.32 10.31
CA LEU A 258 4.51 1.27 11.42
C LEU A 258 5.85 1.72 11.97
N VAL A 259 6.79 0.77 12.14
CA VAL A 259 8.16 1.11 12.55
C VAL A 259 8.83 2.00 11.52
N GLY A 260 8.70 1.67 10.23
CA GLY A 260 9.26 2.50 9.16
C GLY A 260 8.68 3.90 9.12
N ILE A 261 7.36 4.06 9.28
CA ILE A 261 6.71 5.37 9.42
C ILE A 261 7.35 6.20 10.53
N MET A 262 7.50 5.61 11.73
CA MET A 262 8.09 6.32 12.87
C MET A 262 9.55 6.68 12.60
N LEU A 263 10.35 5.76 12.07
CA LEU A 263 11.76 6.01 11.75
C LEU A 263 11.93 7.08 10.67
N ASN A 264 11.12 7.04 9.60
CA ASN A 264 11.15 8.05 8.54
C ASN A 264 10.96 9.47 9.10
N LEU A 265 9.98 9.65 10.00
CA LEU A 265 9.69 10.95 10.59
C LEU A 265 10.72 11.37 11.63
N LEU A 266 11.20 10.44 12.46
CA LEU A 266 12.27 10.72 13.43
C LEU A 266 13.58 11.11 12.74
N ASP A 267 13.92 10.46 11.63
CA ASP A 267 15.10 10.81 10.84
C ASP A 267 14.92 12.14 10.10
N ALA A 268 13.73 12.41 9.56
CA ALA A 268 13.42 13.70 8.94
C ALA A 268 13.49 14.86 9.96
N THR A 269 13.04 14.65 11.20
CA THR A 269 13.06 15.69 12.26
C THR A 269 14.49 16.14 12.62
N LYS A 270 15.51 15.29 12.40
CA LYS A 270 16.91 15.66 12.60
C LYS A 270 17.42 16.69 11.59
N LEU A 271 16.72 16.88 10.47
CA LEU A 271 17.07 17.90 9.48
C LEU A 271 16.64 19.29 9.98
N VAL A 272 17.54 20.27 9.84
CA VAL A 272 17.37 21.64 10.35
C VAL A 272 16.06 22.31 9.88
N GLU A 273 15.56 21.92 8.71
CA GLU A 273 14.32 22.46 8.11
C GLU A 273 13.04 22.13 8.89
N TYR A 274 13.05 21.12 9.78
CA TYR A 274 11.86 20.63 10.48
C TYR A 274 11.83 20.90 11.99
N GLN A 275 12.85 21.55 12.55
CA GLN A 275 13.02 21.69 14.02
C GLN A 275 11.98 22.58 14.73
N GLU A 276 11.26 23.44 14.01
CA GLU A 276 10.21 24.32 14.58
C GLU A 276 8.77 23.86 14.26
N ASN A 277 8.61 22.65 13.70
CA ASN A 277 7.33 22.16 13.16
C ASN A 277 6.70 21.05 14.02
N ASN A 278 5.65 20.37 13.53
CA ASN A 278 4.92 19.35 14.29
C ASN A 278 5.89 18.24 14.76
N ASP A 279 6.01 18.04 16.08
CA ASP A 279 6.88 17.04 16.67
C ASP A 279 6.12 15.74 16.95
N LEU A 280 6.63 14.61 16.42
CA LEU A 280 6.02 13.29 16.56
C LEU A 280 5.90 12.87 18.03
N VAL A 281 6.94 13.14 18.84
CA VAL A 281 6.99 12.79 20.25
C VAL A 281 5.97 13.62 21.03
N ASP A 282 5.90 14.93 20.78
CA ASP A 282 4.92 15.81 21.44
C ASP A 282 3.48 15.37 21.15
N VAL A 283 3.19 14.98 19.90
CA VAL A 283 1.85 14.47 19.56
C VAL A 283 1.54 13.19 20.33
N PHE A 284 2.47 12.23 20.42
CA PHE A 284 2.26 11.03 21.25
C PHE A 284 2.09 11.35 22.73
N LEU A 285 2.86 12.29 23.28
CA LEU A 285 2.74 12.73 24.69
C LEU A 285 1.41 13.43 24.96
N SER A 286 0.84 14.11 23.97
CA SER A 286 -0.46 14.78 24.07
C SER A 286 -1.66 13.81 24.08
N MET A 287 -1.44 12.52 23.81
CA MET A 287 -2.52 11.53 23.74
C MET A 287 -2.96 11.08 25.13
N ASN A 288 -4.28 10.96 25.33
CA ASN A 288 -4.88 10.46 26.57
C ASN A 288 -4.77 8.92 26.75
N CYS A 289 -3.74 8.28 26.18
CA CYS A 289 -3.57 6.82 26.17
C CYS A 289 -2.10 6.38 26.36
N ALA A 290 -1.35 7.08 27.22
CA ALA A 290 0.07 6.87 27.44
C ALA A 290 0.46 5.40 27.73
N GLU A 291 -0.33 4.68 28.54
CA GLU A 291 -0.07 3.26 28.83
C GLU A 291 -0.14 2.39 27.57
N THR A 292 -1.13 2.61 26.70
CA THR A 292 -1.29 1.91 25.43
C THR A 292 -0.13 2.19 24.48
N VAL A 293 0.29 3.45 24.41
CA VAL A 293 1.44 3.89 23.60
C VAL A 293 2.72 3.20 24.07
N LEU A 294 3.00 3.24 25.39
CA LEU A 294 4.18 2.63 25.99
C LEU A 294 4.20 1.11 25.79
N TYR A 295 3.08 0.43 26.03
CA TYR A 295 2.97 -1.01 25.80
C TYR A 295 3.20 -1.37 24.32
N GLY A 296 2.58 -0.62 23.40
CA GLY A 296 2.74 -0.82 21.97
C GLY A 296 4.19 -0.67 21.51
N PHE A 297 4.89 0.35 22.00
CA PHE A 297 6.31 0.56 21.70
C PHE A 297 7.22 -0.49 22.32
N GLN A 298 6.97 -0.89 23.57
CA GLN A 298 7.69 -1.98 24.21
C GLN A 298 7.54 -3.27 23.39
N TYR A 299 6.32 -3.57 22.93
CA TYR A 299 6.07 -4.73 22.07
C TYR A 299 6.90 -4.69 20.78
N LEU A 300 7.02 -3.52 20.13
CA LEU A 300 7.81 -3.37 18.90
C LEU A 300 9.31 -3.58 19.14
N VAL A 301 9.83 -3.11 20.28
CA VAL A 301 11.23 -3.29 20.69
C VAL A 301 11.52 -4.77 20.97
N ASP A 302 10.61 -5.45 21.66
CA ASP A 302 10.76 -6.87 22.01
C ASP A 302 10.40 -7.83 20.85
N TYR A 303 9.85 -7.32 19.75
CA TYR A 303 9.40 -8.14 18.63
C TYR A 303 10.56 -8.84 17.93
N ASN A 304 10.41 -10.14 17.65
CA ASN A 304 11.43 -10.92 16.95
C ASN A 304 11.41 -10.67 15.42
N TRP A 305 12.10 -9.61 15.02
CA TRP A 305 12.24 -9.20 13.62
C TRP A 305 13.04 -10.17 12.75
N VAL A 306 13.85 -11.07 13.34
CA VAL A 306 14.67 -12.05 12.59
C VAL A 306 13.80 -13.00 11.76
N SER A 307 12.56 -13.25 12.22
CA SER A 307 11.58 -14.08 11.54
C SER A 307 10.92 -13.42 10.32
N CYS A 308 11.12 -12.10 10.12
CA CYS A 308 10.44 -11.27 9.12
C CYS A 308 11.31 -10.99 7.87
N SER A 309 12.26 -11.89 7.56
CA SER A 309 13.17 -11.77 6.42
C SER A 309 13.92 -10.44 6.36
N THR A 310 14.57 -10.04 7.46
CA THR A 310 15.74 -9.13 7.44
C THR A 310 16.36 -9.08 8.83
N ARG A 311 17.68 -9.30 8.91
CA ARG A 311 18.44 -8.99 10.13
C ARG A 311 18.38 -7.49 10.36
N LEU A 312 17.71 -7.05 11.42
CA LEU A 312 17.93 -5.73 11.99
C LEU A 312 19.22 -5.80 12.81
N CYS A 313 20.16 -4.90 12.53
CA CYS A 313 21.08 -4.42 13.56
C CYS A 313 20.43 -3.14 14.08
N PHE A 314 19.82 -3.22 15.27
CA PHE A 314 19.61 -2.06 16.12
C PHE A 314 20.94 -1.67 16.76
#